data_AF-B3CII0-F1
#
_entry.id   AF-B3CII0-F1
#
_cell.length_a   1.000
_cell.length_b   1.000
_cell.length_c   1.000
_cell.angle_alpha   90.00
_cell.angle_beta   90.00
_cell.angle_gamma   90.00
#
_symmetry.space_group_name_H-M   'P 1'
#
loop_
_entity.id
_entity.type
_entity.pdbx_description
1 polymer ?
#
loop_
_entity_poly.entity_id
_entity_poly.type
_entity_poly.pdbx_seq_one_letter_code
_entity_poly.pdbx_strand_id
1 'polypeptide(L)'
;MCKTSSELKKQIEDLIEDHKERIEYLNEVTTLIIEYINLKITPYSLSDTGESGVKNLIDKFPVHQLLDGIDEAFTKNVNFDKNGIIKESVEIFLDKMPNFIAVMGMTPVRKKILYIRGIARNRFTYWDDEKGTILLEDYVKALEDNGWSVQQILKDLENEMQVRTKRAKNWSEWKNLIEGWTNDINHWEKAKKTDENIPTVIENSYPQLTEEEIDNFAEHNINSMIDKINVLLYLCKAYPNFDMETYKNELKEFVISFINKQQKDYRDHSKSIISYDKEYINSFLEGSSIFSYLWRKMPKEVGDDNVLPSSSLMFISYIYSQYILSNILSSIYYTEEFNGNDCDALLKVSKKHFEEMVW
;
A
#
# COMPACT_ATOMS: atom_id res chain seq x y z
N MET A 1 -9.46 -42.42 -18.86
CA MET A 1 -10.48 -42.70 -17.83
C MET A 1 -11.59 -41.69 -17.98
N CYS A 2 -12.83 -42.15 -18.16
CA CYS A 2 -14.01 -41.29 -18.30
C CYS A 2 -14.54 -41.00 -16.89
N LYS A 3 -14.60 -39.74 -16.43
CA LYS A 3 -15.18 -39.38 -15.12
C LYS A 3 -16.61 -39.95 -15.06
N THR A 4 -16.94 -40.67 -14.00
CA THR A 4 -18.29 -41.25 -13.85
C THR A 4 -19.31 -40.13 -13.63
N SER A 5 -20.56 -40.34 -14.05
CA SER A 5 -21.63 -39.32 -13.97
C SER A 5 -21.85 -38.77 -12.55
N SER A 6 -21.54 -39.54 -11.51
CA SER A 6 -21.63 -39.11 -10.11
C SER A 6 -20.49 -38.19 -9.69
N GLU A 7 -19.27 -38.42 -10.19
CA GLU A 7 -18.11 -37.55 -9.91
C GLU A 7 -18.27 -36.18 -10.59
N LEU A 8 -18.84 -36.16 -11.80
CA LEU A 8 -19.16 -34.91 -12.49
C LEU A 8 -20.25 -34.12 -11.76
N LYS A 9 -21.29 -34.82 -11.25
CA LYS A 9 -22.36 -34.20 -10.47
C LYS A 9 -21.81 -33.57 -9.18
N LYS A 10 -20.97 -34.29 -8.45
CA LYS A 10 -20.34 -33.80 -7.22
C LYS A 10 -19.46 -32.57 -7.48
N GLN A 11 -18.65 -32.58 -8.55
CA GLN A 11 -17.84 -31.40 -8.93
C GLN A 11 -18.69 -30.17 -9.27
N ILE A 12 -19.87 -30.36 -9.88
CA ILE A 12 -20.80 -29.25 -10.17
C ILE A 12 -21.44 -28.76 -8.87
N GLU A 13 -21.82 -29.64 -7.95
CA GLU A 13 -22.37 -29.28 -6.64
C GLU A 13 -21.34 -28.48 -5.81
N ASP A 14 -20.08 -28.94 -5.75
CA ASP A 14 -18.99 -28.23 -5.06
C ASP A 14 -18.76 -26.82 -5.65
N LEU A 15 -18.74 -26.69 -6.99
CA LEU A 15 -18.61 -25.39 -7.66
C LEU A 15 -19.78 -24.43 -7.42
N ILE A 16 -21.01 -24.95 -7.29
CA ILE A 16 -22.19 -24.15 -6.97
C ILE A 16 -22.10 -23.64 -5.54
N GLU A 17 -21.63 -24.47 -4.61
CA GLU A 17 -21.50 -24.08 -3.20
C GLU A 17 -20.40 -23.03 -3.01
N ASP A 18 -19.21 -23.23 -3.59
CA ASP A 18 -18.14 -22.23 -3.63
C ASP A 18 -18.63 -20.89 -4.19
N HIS A 19 -19.50 -20.93 -5.21
CA HIS A 19 -20.06 -19.73 -5.81
C HIS A 19 -21.04 -19.00 -4.87
N LYS A 20 -21.86 -19.73 -4.10
CA LYS A 20 -22.77 -19.14 -3.11
C LYS A 20 -22.00 -18.50 -1.96
N GLU A 21 -21.02 -19.22 -1.40
CA GLU A 21 -20.18 -18.70 -0.31
C GLU A 21 -19.48 -17.41 -0.73
N ARG A 22 -18.97 -17.37 -1.98
CA ARG A 22 -18.36 -16.16 -2.55
C ARG A 22 -19.35 -15.00 -2.70
N ILE A 23 -20.58 -15.26 -3.12
CA ILE A 23 -21.63 -14.22 -3.24
C ILE A 23 -22.00 -13.68 -1.87
N GLU A 24 -22.20 -14.56 -0.88
CA GLU A 24 -22.54 -14.18 0.48
C GLU A 24 -21.45 -13.32 1.12
N TYR A 25 -20.19 -13.73 0.95
CA TYR A 25 -19.02 -12.94 1.34
C TYR A 25 -18.99 -11.55 0.69
N LEU A 26 -19.21 -11.45 -0.62
CA LEU A 26 -19.19 -10.16 -1.33
C LEU A 26 -20.35 -9.25 -0.88
N ASN A 27 -21.52 -9.80 -0.59
CA ASN A 27 -22.65 -9.05 -0.08
C ASN A 27 -22.34 -8.47 1.30
N GLU A 28 -21.74 -9.26 2.18
CA GLU A 28 -21.40 -8.81 3.54
C GLU A 28 -20.30 -7.74 3.54
N VAL A 29 -19.24 -7.93 2.74
CA VAL A 29 -18.21 -6.91 2.52
C VAL A 29 -18.83 -5.62 1.98
N THR A 30 -19.79 -5.74 1.05
CA THR A 30 -20.51 -4.59 0.51
C THR A 30 -21.27 -3.83 1.58
N THR A 31 -22.04 -4.52 2.41
CA THR A 31 -22.77 -3.92 3.53
C THR A 31 -21.82 -3.18 4.47
N LEU A 32 -20.72 -3.81 4.87
CA LEU A 32 -19.78 -3.22 5.83
C LEU A 32 -19.05 -1.98 5.29
N ILE A 33 -18.67 -1.98 4.01
CA ILE A 33 -18.05 -0.81 3.39
C ILE A 33 -19.05 0.34 3.25
N ILE A 34 -20.31 0.06 2.91
CA ILE A 34 -21.38 1.06 2.85
C ILE A 34 -21.64 1.65 4.23
N GLU A 35 -21.76 0.81 5.27
CA GLU A 35 -21.92 1.24 6.66
C GLU A 35 -20.75 2.10 7.12
N TYR A 36 -19.53 1.71 6.79
CA TYR A 36 -18.33 2.46 7.11
C TYR A 36 -18.33 3.87 6.49
N ILE A 37 -18.73 3.99 5.22
CA ILE A 37 -18.84 5.30 4.56
C ILE A 37 -19.96 6.13 5.20
N ASN A 38 -21.14 5.53 5.45
CA ASN A 38 -22.28 6.19 6.09
C ASN A 38 -21.92 6.73 7.48
N LEU A 39 -21.20 5.95 8.28
CA LEU A 39 -20.71 6.39 9.60
C LEU A 39 -19.82 7.63 9.48
N LYS A 40 -18.89 7.66 8.51
CA LYS A 40 -18.00 8.79 8.29
C LYS A 40 -18.71 10.08 7.90
N ILE A 41 -19.76 9.98 7.09
CA ILE A 41 -20.47 11.14 6.55
C ILE A 41 -21.68 11.58 7.41
N THR A 42 -21.86 10.99 8.59
CA THR A 42 -22.93 11.35 9.55
C THR A 42 -23.02 12.88 9.73
N PRO A 43 -24.23 13.48 9.66
CA PRO A 43 -25.56 12.88 9.65
C PRO A 43 -26.10 12.49 8.26
N TYR A 44 -25.27 12.57 7.22
CA TYR A 44 -25.65 12.17 5.87
C TYR A 44 -25.55 10.66 5.68
N SER A 45 -26.09 10.17 4.57
CA SER A 45 -25.99 8.79 4.12
C SER A 45 -25.88 8.74 2.61
N LEU A 46 -25.34 7.64 2.09
CA LEU A 46 -25.32 7.34 0.67
C LEU A 46 -26.75 7.21 0.13
N SER A 47 -26.95 7.69 -1.09
CA SER A 47 -28.14 7.34 -1.88
C SER A 47 -27.98 5.97 -2.52
N ASP A 48 -29.05 5.39 -3.06
CA ASP A 48 -29.02 4.16 -3.86
C ASP A 48 -27.97 4.21 -5.00
N THR A 49 -27.82 5.38 -5.63
CA THR A 49 -26.78 5.65 -6.63
C THR A 49 -25.38 5.65 -6.04
N GLY A 50 -25.19 6.21 -4.84
CA GLY A 50 -23.94 6.18 -4.11
C GLY A 50 -23.54 4.76 -3.71
N GLU A 51 -24.48 3.99 -3.16
CA GLU A 51 -24.27 2.57 -2.81
C GLU A 51 -23.92 1.72 -4.04
N SER A 52 -24.62 1.93 -5.15
CA SER A 52 -24.29 1.29 -6.44
C SER A 52 -22.89 1.65 -6.92
N GLY A 53 -22.47 2.90 -6.71
CA GLY A 53 -21.10 3.37 -6.98
C GLY A 53 -20.07 2.63 -6.14
N VAL A 54 -20.33 2.46 -4.84
CA VAL A 54 -19.46 1.72 -3.90
C VAL A 54 -19.35 0.25 -4.30
N LYS A 55 -20.47 -0.39 -4.64
CA LYS A 55 -20.46 -1.79 -5.12
C LYS A 55 -19.57 -1.98 -6.34
N ASN A 56 -19.63 -1.07 -7.31
CA ASN A 56 -18.76 -1.09 -8.48
C ASN A 56 -17.26 -0.94 -8.15
N LEU A 57 -16.93 -0.30 -7.02
CA LEU A 57 -15.54 -0.19 -6.54
C LEU A 57 -15.09 -1.48 -5.87
N ILE A 58 -15.96 -2.13 -5.10
CA ILE A 58 -15.70 -3.42 -4.44
C ILE A 58 -15.37 -4.52 -5.46
N ASP A 59 -16.08 -4.53 -6.59
CA ASP A 59 -15.82 -5.49 -7.66
C ASP A 59 -14.45 -5.29 -8.34
N LYS A 60 -13.83 -4.10 -8.18
CA LYS A 60 -12.61 -3.70 -8.92
C LYS A 60 -11.37 -3.64 -8.05
N PHE A 61 -11.51 -3.42 -6.75
CA PHE A 61 -10.40 -3.12 -5.87
C PHE A 61 -10.42 -4.03 -4.63
N PRO A 62 -9.26 -4.49 -4.16
CA PRO A 62 -9.18 -5.26 -2.92
C PRO A 62 -9.58 -4.39 -1.73
N VAL A 63 -10.16 -5.02 -0.70
CA VAL A 63 -10.78 -4.34 0.45
C VAL A 63 -9.85 -3.33 1.14
N HIS A 64 -8.57 -3.67 1.34
CA HIS A 64 -7.61 -2.74 1.95
C HIS A 64 -7.44 -1.44 1.13
N GLN A 65 -7.40 -1.57 -0.20
CA GLN A 65 -7.26 -0.43 -1.11
C GLN A 65 -8.49 0.48 -1.07
N LEU A 66 -9.68 -0.11 -0.88
CA LEU A 66 -10.92 0.64 -0.67
C LEU A 66 -10.85 1.44 0.63
N LEU A 67 -10.50 0.80 1.74
CA LEU A 67 -10.46 1.44 3.06
C LEU A 67 -9.46 2.60 3.08
N ASP A 68 -8.22 2.38 2.65
CA ASP A 68 -7.18 3.42 2.61
C ASP A 68 -7.60 4.59 1.69
N GLY A 69 -8.20 4.26 0.54
CA GLY A 69 -8.68 5.27 -0.42
C GLY A 69 -9.86 6.07 0.11
N ILE A 70 -10.79 5.45 0.85
CA ILE A 70 -11.91 6.10 1.53
C ILE A 70 -11.37 7.05 2.60
N ASP A 71 -10.45 6.59 3.44
CA ASP A 71 -9.85 7.38 4.52
C ASP A 71 -9.10 8.61 3.99
N GLU A 72 -8.27 8.43 2.98
CA GLU A 72 -7.50 9.53 2.39
C GLU A 72 -8.41 10.52 1.66
N ALA A 73 -9.41 10.03 0.92
CA ALA A 73 -10.39 10.89 0.26
C ALA A 73 -11.20 11.71 1.27
N PHE A 74 -11.65 11.09 2.35
CA PHE A 74 -12.40 11.75 3.42
C PHE A 74 -11.56 12.87 4.04
N THR A 75 -10.35 12.52 4.49
CA THR A 75 -9.41 13.45 5.15
C THR A 75 -9.09 14.67 4.29
N LYS A 76 -8.98 14.51 2.97
CA LYS A 76 -8.59 15.58 2.06
C LYS A 76 -9.73 16.44 1.55
N ASN A 77 -10.97 15.97 1.60
CA ASN A 77 -12.09 16.64 0.92
C ASN A 77 -13.24 17.01 1.85
N VAL A 78 -13.37 16.36 3.01
CA VAL A 78 -14.43 16.66 3.98
C VAL A 78 -14.01 17.82 4.89
N ASN A 79 -14.89 18.79 5.02
CA ASN A 79 -14.71 19.96 5.87
C ASN A 79 -15.77 19.99 6.98
N PHE A 80 -15.39 20.60 8.11
CA PHE A 80 -16.25 20.75 9.27
C PHE A 80 -16.51 22.22 9.55
N ASP A 81 -17.74 22.54 9.95
CA ASP A 81 -18.14 23.83 10.49
C ASP A 81 -18.65 23.70 11.94
N LYS A 82 -19.27 24.78 12.45
CA LYS A 82 -19.78 24.87 13.82
C LYS A 82 -20.92 23.89 14.12
N ASN A 83 -21.59 23.40 13.08
CA ASN A 83 -22.75 22.51 13.13
C ASN A 83 -22.40 21.06 12.73
N GLY A 84 -21.15 20.79 12.37
CA GLY A 84 -20.69 19.45 11.98
C GLY A 84 -20.15 19.42 10.56
N ILE A 85 -20.36 18.31 9.86
CA ILE A 85 -19.83 18.08 8.52
C ILE A 85 -20.57 18.96 7.49
N ILE A 86 -19.83 19.58 6.57
CA ILE A 86 -20.40 20.45 5.53
C ILE A 86 -20.90 19.59 4.37
N LYS A 87 -22.18 19.70 3.99
CA LYS A 87 -22.80 18.87 2.94
C LYS A 87 -22.03 18.88 1.61
N GLU A 88 -21.66 20.06 1.14
CA GLU A 88 -20.96 20.24 -0.14
C GLU A 88 -19.60 19.53 -0.13
N SER A 89 -18.95 19.46 1.03
CA SER A 89 -17.67 18.75 1.18
C SER A 89 -17.83 17.23 1.15
N VAL A 90 -18.97 16.71 1.60
CA VAL A 90 -19.33 15.29 1.48
C VAL A 90 -19.56 14.92 0.01
N GLU A 91 -20.24 15.77 -0.76
CA GLU A 91 -20.44 15.55 -2.19
C GLU A 91 -19.10 15.53 -2.94
N ILE A 92 -18.17 16.44 -2.62
CA ILE A 92 -16.81 16.44 -3.19
C ILE A 92 -16.04 15.18 -2.79
N PHE A 93 -16.18 14.72 -1.54
CA PHE A 93 -15.59 13.48 -1.08
C PHE A 93 -16.08 12.28 -1.90
N LEU A 94 -17.39 12.11 -2.04
CA LEU A 94 -17.98 10.98 -2.76
C LEU A 94 -17.59 10.99 -4.25
N ASP A 95 -17.55 12.17 -4.88
CA ASP A 95 -17.13 12.34 -6.28
C ASP A 95 -15.65 11.95 -6.49
N LYS A 96 -14.77 12.33 -5.56
CA LYS A 96 -13.33 12.09 -5.70
C LYS A 96 -12.85 10.75 -5.17
N MET A 97 -13.59 10.13 -4.25
CA MET A 97 -13.25 8.87 -3.59
C MET A 97 -12.80 7.76 -4.55
N PRO A 98 -13.48 7.49 -5.69
CA PRO A 98 -13.00 6.52 -6.67
C PRO A 98 -11.57 6.75 -7.16
N ASN A 99 -11.16 8.01 -7.32
CA ASN A 99 -9.82 8.35 -7.79
C ASN A 99 -8.76 8.08 -6.72
N PHE A 100 -9.06 8.36 -5.46
CA PHE A 100 -8.15 8.05 -4.35
C PHE A 100 -7.94 6.54 -4.23
N ILE A 101 -9.04 5.77 -4.26
CA ILE A 101 -8.99 4.31 -4.25
C ILE A 101 -8.16 3.80 -5.42
N ALA A 102 -8.42 4.26 -6.65
CA ALA A 102 -7.67 3.81 -7.82
C ALA A 102 -6.17 4.06 -7.70
N VAL A 103 -5.77 5.17 -7.07
CA VAL A 103 -4.37 5.57 -6.89
C VAL A 103 -3.65 4.70 -5.86
N MET A 104 -4.33 4.15 -4.85
CA MET A 104 -3.68 3.37 -3.78
C MET A 104 -2.89 2.16 -4.28
N GLY A 105 -3.39 1.45 -5.30
CA GLY A 105 -2.72 0.29 -5.90
C GLY A 105 -1.66 0.64 -6.96
N MET A 106 -1.41 1.91 -7.25
CA MET A 106 -0.50 2.33 -8.32
C MET A 106 0.96 2.40 -7.85
N THR A 107 1.89 2.12 -8.76
CA THR A 107 3.33 2.32 -8.52
C THR A 107 3.62 3.81 -8.25
N PRO A 108 4.66 4.16 -7.47
CA PRO A 108 5.04 5.55 -7.21
C PRO A 108 5.21 6.38 -8.50
N VAL A 109 5.81 5.79 -9.54
CA VAL A 109 5.99 6.42 -10.85
C VAL A 109 4.63 6.73 -11.48
N ARG A 110 3.69 5.77 -11.46
CA ARG A 110 2.35 5.99 -11.98
C ARG A 110 1.60 7.07 -11.19
N LYS A 111 1.72 7.10 -9.86
CA LYS A 111 1.18 8.18 -9.01
C LYS A 111 1.74 9.54 -9.43
N LYS A 112 3.05 9.63 -9.69
CA LYS A 112 3.72 10.87 -10.13
C LYS A 112 3.29 11.30 -11.54
N ILE A 113 3.11 10.37 -12.48
CA ILE A 113 2.54 10.64 -13.81
C ILE A 113 1.15 11.27 -13.68
N LEU A 114 0.26 10.67 -12.86
CA LEU A 114 -1.09 11.20 -12.67
C LEU A 114 -1.09 12.59 -12.01
N TYR A 115 -0.16 12.83 -11.09
CA TYR A 115 0.02 14.14 -10.48
C TYR A 115 0.43 15.20 -11.52
N ILE A 116 1.44 14.90 -12.35
CA ILE A 116 1.91 15.79 -13.43
C ILE A 116 0.78 16.03 -14.45
N ARG A 117 0.03 14.97 -14.81
CA ARG A 117 -1.17 15.06 -15.65
C ARG A 117 -2.20 16.02 -15.05
N GLY A 118 -2.45 15.95 -13.74
CA GLY A 118 -3.34 16.86 -13.04
C GLY A 118 -2.90 18.32 -13.13
N ILE A 119 -1.60 18.59 -12.97
CA ILE A 119 -1.02 19.93 -13.17
C ILE A 119 -1.29 20.41 -14.60
N ALA A 120 -1.01 19.56 -15.59
CA ALA A 120 -1.13 19.90 -16.99
C ALA A 120 -2.59 20.21 -17.39
N ARG A 121 -3.53 19.37 -16.97
CA ARG A 121 -4.98 19.57 -17.16
C ARG A 121 -5.46 20.89 -16.60
N ASN A 122 -4.98 21.28 -15.41
CA ASN A 122 -5.36 22.53 -14.77
C ASN A 122 -4.75 23.78 -15.44
N ARG A 123 -3.62 23.63 -16.15
CA ARG A 123 -2.90 24.75 -16.76
C ARG A 123 -3.23 24.96 -18.23
N PHE A 124 -3.47 23.90 -18.99
CA PHE A 124 -3.58 23.99 -20.44
C PHE A 124 -5.04 24.02 -20.90
N THR A 125 -5.41 25.07 -21.62
CA THR A 125 -6.80 25.34 -22.05
C THR A 125 -7.40 24.26 -22.95
N TYR A 126 -6.59 23.52 -23.70
CA TYR A 126 -7.04 22.47 -24.63
C TYR A 126 -6.27 21.15 -24.43
N TRP A 127 -6.21 20.69 -23.18
CA TRP A 127 -5.56 19.44 -22.78
C TRP A 127 -6.24 18.19 -23.38
N ASP A 128 -5.44 17.25 -23.87
CA ASP A 128 -5.87 15.92 -24.33
C ASP A 128 -5.40 14.87 -23.30
N ASP A 129 -6.34 14.33 -22.53
CA ASP A 129 -6.05 13.43 -21.41
C ASP A 129 -5.41 12.10 -21.81
N GLU A 130 -5.86 11.53 -22.93
CA GLU A 130 -5.35 10.27 -23.44
C GLU A 130 -3.93 10.47 -23.96
N LYS A 131 -3.73 11.43 -24.86
CA LYS A 131 -2.39 11.72 -25.41
C LYS A 131 -1.42 12.17 -24.34
N GLY A 132 -1.85 13.00 -23.40
CA GLY A 132 -0.97 13.49 -22.34
C GLY A 132 -0.51 12.37 -21.41
N THR A 133 -1.36 11.37 -21.17
CA THR A 133 -0.99 10.17 -20.42
C THR A 133 0.00 9.30 -21.21
N ILE A 134 -0.28 9.04 -22.49
CA ILE A 134 0.60 8.27 -23.38
C ILE A 134 2.01 8.89 -23.45
N LEU A 135 2.10 10.21 -23.63
CA LEU A 135 3.40 10.92 -23.71
C LEU A 135 4.24 10.77 -22.43
N LEU A 136 3.60 10.82 -21.25
CA LEU A 136 4.29 10.62 -19.98
C LEU A 136 4.71 9.17 -19.76
N GLU A 137 3.90 8.21 -20.21
CA GLU A 137 4.24 6.79 -20.16
C GLU A 137 5.38 6.45 -21.13
N ASP A 138 5.34 6.96 -22.36
CA ASP A 138 6.40 6.76 -23.36
C ASP A 138 7.74 7.35 -22.90
N TYR A 139 7.70 8.52 -22.27
CA TYR A 139 8.89 9.13 -21.66
C TYR A 139 9.49 8.25 -20.56
N VAL A 140 8.66 7.79 -19.62
CA VAL A 140 9.10 6.89 -18.54
C VAL A 140 9.65 5.59 -19.11
N LYS A 141 8.97 5.01 -20.09
CA LYS A 141 9.40 3.78 -20.76
C LYS A 141 10.76 3.96 -21.45
N ALA A 142 11.01 5.10 -22.10
CA ALA A 142 12.30 5.39 -22.71
C ALA A 142 13.43 5.43 -21.66
N LEU A 143 13.16 5.96 -20.46
CA LEU A 143 14.12 5.93 -19.34
C LEU A 143 14.33 4.49 -18.83
N GLU A 144 13.27 3.72 -18.65
CA GLU A 144 13.32 2.30 -18.23
C GLU A 144 14.12 1.44 -19.22
N ASP A 145 13.88 1.60 -20.53
CA ASP A 145 14.59 0.90 -21.60
C ASP A 145 16.10 1.24 -21.64
N ASN A 146 16.48 2.39 -21.07
CA ASN A 146 17.87 2.81 -20.86
C ASN A 146 18.41 2.44 -19.46
N GLY A 147 17.69 1.61 -18.71
CA GLY A 147 18.15 1.03 -17.44
C GLY A 147 18.02 1.96 -16.23
N TRP A 148 17.20 3.01 -16.31
CA TRP A 148 16.96 3.89 -15.17
C TRP A 148 16.14 3.18 -14.09
N SER A 149 16.55 3.35 -12.83
CA SER A 149 15.79 2.84 -11.69
C SER A 149 14.54 3.69 -11.42
N VAL A 150 13.59 3.11 -10.68
CA VAL A 150 12.36 3.78 -10.24
C VAL A 150 12.65 5.12 -9.56
N GLN A 151 13.66 5.19 -8.69
CA GLN A 151 14.05 6.42 -7.99
C GLN A 151 14.65 7.48 -8.92
N GLN A 152 15.48 7.07 -9.89
CA GLN A 152 16.02 8.00 -10.89
C GLN A 152 14.88 8.61 -11.73
N ILE A 153 13.92 7.78 -12.12
CA ILE A 153 12.71 8.21 -12.84
C ILE A 153 11.88 9.15 -11.97
N LEU A 154 11.62 8.82 -10.70
CA LEU A 154 10.87 9.71 -9.80
C LEU A 154 11.54 11.06 -9.62
N LYS A 155 12.86 11.07 -9.43
CA LYS A 155 13.66 12.28 -9.25
C LYS A 155 13.64 13.15 -10.51
N ASP A 156 13.71 12.54 -11.69
CA ASP A 156 13.60 13.24 -12.97
C ASP A 156 12.18 13.79 -13.20
N LEU A 157 11.16 12.97 -12.94
CA LEU A 157 9.77 13.39 -13.02
C LEU A 157 9.49 14.59 -12.09
N GLU A 158 10.10 14.63 -10.91
CA GLU A 158 9.97 15.72 -9.95
C GLU A 158 10.74 16.98 -10.32
N ASN A 159 12.03 16.84 -10.63
CA ASN A 159 12.93 17.99 -10.78
C ASN A 159 12.92 18.56 -12.19
N GLU A 160 12.66 17.73 -13.20
CA GLU A 160 12.64 18.15 -14.59
C GLU A 160 11.20 18.19 -15.12
N MET A 161 10.54 17.04 -15.24
CA MET A 161 9.25 16.95 -15.94
C MET A 161 8.17 17.84 -15.30
N GLN A 162 8.00 17.77 -13.98
CA GLN A 162 7.02 18.58 -13.24
C GLN A 162 7.34 20.07 -13.34
N VAL A 163 8.63 20.45 -13.24
CA VAL A 163 9.06 21.85 -13.34
C VAL A 163 8.79 22.40 -14.74
N ARG A 164 9.10 21.64 -15.80
CA ARG A 164 8.78 22.03 -17.19
C ARG A 164 7.27 22.09 -17.43
N THR A 165 6.51 21.14 -16.88
CA THR A 165 5.04 21.14 -16.95
C THR A 165 4.44 22.40 -16.34
N LYS A 166 5.02 22.92 -15.25
CA LYS A 166 4.59 24.19 -14.63
C LYS A 166 5.04 25.43 -15.42
N ARG A 167 6.08 25.34 -16.26
CA ARG A 167 6.65 26.47 -17.00
C ARG A 167 6.17 26.59 -18.44
N ALA A 168 5.80 25.49 -19.09
CA ALA A 168 5.31 25.50 -20.47
C ALA A 168 4.10 26.44 -20.62
N LYS A 169 4.00 27.17 -21.73
CA LYS A 169 2.95 28.18 -21.93
C LYS A 169 1.63 27.56 -22.38
N ASN A 170 1.70 26.47 -23.15
CA ASN A 170 0.52 25.79 -23.68
C ASN A 170 0.79 24.29 -23.93
N TRP A 171 -0.28 23.55 -24.22
CA TRP A 171 -0.24 22.12 -24.53
C TRP A 171 0.73 21.77 -25.66
N SER A 172 0.71 22.52 -26.76
CA SER A 172 1.56 22.23 -27.93
C SER A 172 3.05 22.36 -27.61
N GLU A 173 3.44 23.40 -26.85
CA GLU A 173 4.83 23.57 -26.38
C GLU A 173 5.24 22.44 -25.43
N TRP A 174 4.38 22.08 -24.48
CA TRP A 174 4.64 21.00 -23.54
C TRP A 174 4.79 19.65 -24.23
N LYS A 175 3.89 19.35 -25.18
CA LYS A 175 3.90 18.14 -25.98
C LYS A 175 5.21 18.00 -26.77
N ASN A 176 5.58 19.04 -27.52
CA ASN A 176 6.80 19.04 -28.32
C ASN A 176 8.06 18.86 -27.44
N LEU A 177 8.06 19.40 -26.23
CA LEU A 177 9.16 19.24 -25.27
C LEU A 177 9.32 17.76 -24.87
N ILE A 178 8.22 17.09 -24.49
CA ILE A 178 8.29 15.70 -24.03
C ILE A 178 8.59 14.75 -25.18
N GLU A 179 8.00 14.97 -26.35
CA GLU A 179 8.32 14.19 -27.55
C GLU A 179 9.81 14.35 -27.91
N GLY A 180 10.35 15.56 -27.82
CA GLY A 180 11.77 15.83 -28.01
C GLY A 180 12.64 15.08 -27.02
N TRP A 181 12.36 15.20 -25.72
CA TRP A 181 13.13 14.50 -24.68
C TRP A 181 13.05 12.97 -24.82
N THR A 182 11.87 12.44 -25.07
CA THR A 182 11.66 11.00 -25.27
C THR A 182 12.45 10.51 -26.48
N ASN A 183 12.44 11.27 -27.57
CA ASN A 183 13.22 10.96 -28.75
C ASN A 183 14.73 11.01 -28.46
N ASP A 184 15.21 12.01 -27.74
CA ASP A 184 16.61 12.13 -27.35
C ASP A 184 17.06 10.92 -26.51
N ILE A 185 16.25 10.51 -25.52
CA ILE A 185 16.50 9.34 -24.67
C ILE A 185 16.58 8.05 -25.50
N ASN A 186 15.65 7.86 -26.45
CA ASN A 186 15.64 6.69 -27.32
C ASN A 186 16.88 6.59 -28.23
N HIS A 187 17.55 7.72 -28.48
CA HIS A 187 18.77 7.81 -29.27
C HIS A 187 20.04 7.96 -28.43
N TRP A 188 19.94 7.84 -27.10
CA TRP A 188 21.14 7.65 -26.28
C TRP A 188 21.87 6.42 -26.80
N GLU A 189 23.18 6.55 -27.02
CA GLU A 189 24.00 5.40 -27.41
C GLU A 189 23.77 4.32 -26.36
N LYS A 190 23.14 3.20 -26.74
CA LYS A 190 22.94 2.06 -25.85
C LYS A 190 24.31 1.73 -25.29
N ALA A 191 24.54 2.05 -24.02
CA ALA A 191 25.80 1.78 -23.37
C ALA A 191 26.13 0.32 -23.65
N LYS A 192 27.21 0.09 -24.39
CA LYS A 192 27.70 -1.27 -24.62
C LYS A 192 27.82 -1.89 -23.24
N LYS A 193 27.24 -3.09 -23.06
CA LYS A 193 27.64 -3.98 -21.98
C LYS A 193 29.12 -4.32 -22.22
N THR A 194 30.01 -3.45 -21.79
CA THR A 194 31.41 -3.75 -21.56
C THR A 194 31.53 -3.99 -20.07
N ASP A 195 31.69 -5.27 -19.74
CA ASP A 195 32.44 -5.66 -18.56
C ASP A 195 33.74 -4.83 -18.52
N GLU A 196 34.06 -4.39 -17.30
CA GLU A 196 35.29 -3.73 -16.88
C GLU A 196 35.47 -2.24 -17.25
N ASN A 197 35.54 -1.42 -16.19
CA ASN A 197 35.89 0.00 -16.12
C ASN A 197 34.80 1.02 -16.48
N ILE A 198 33.71 1.02 -15.72
CA ILE A 198 33.02 2.27 -15.40
C ILE A 198 33.93 3.05 -14.44
N PRO A 199 34.23 4.34 -14.68
CA PRO A 199 34.88 5.18 -13.69
C PRO A 199 34.06 5.14 -12.39
N THR A 200 34.63 4.55 -11.34
CA THR A 200 34.26 4.87 -9.97
C THR A 200 34.27 6.39 -9.79
N VAL A 201 33.34 6.90 -9.00
CA VAL A 201 32.97 8.31 -8.76
C VAL A 201 31.83 8.74 -9.70
N ILE A 202 30.57 8.68 -9.27
CA ILE A 202 30.08 9.47 -8.13
C ILE A 202 29.66 8.54 -6.98
N GLU A 203 30.46 8.52 -5.91
CA GLU A 203 29.89 8.38 -4.57
C GLU A 203 28.87 9.51 -4.44
N ASN A 204 27.61 9.25 -4.81
CA ASN A 204 26.53 9.98 -4.18
C ASN A 204 26.55 9.46 -2.75
N SER A 205 27.34 10.14 -1.92
CA SER A 205 27.11 10.18 -0.49
C SER A 205 25.65 10.59 -0.34
N TYR A 206 24.76 9.61 -0.20
CA TYR A 206 23.60 9.84 0.65
C TYR A 206 24.18 10.49 1.91
N PRO A 207 23.71 11.69 2.32
CA PRO A 207 24.11 12.23 3.59
C PRO A 207 23.94 11.10 4.60
N GLN A 208 25.03 10.63 5.19
CA GLN A 208 24.92 9.67 6.28
C GLN A 208 24.07 10.36 7.33
N LEU A 209 23.00 9.71 7.74
CA LEU A 209 22.22 10.24 8.85
C LEU A 209 23.16 10.43 10.04
N THR A 210 23.05 11.59 10.67
CA THR A 210 23.64 11.79 11.99
C THR A 210 23.00 10.82 12.99
N GLU A 211 23.70 10.54 14.09
CA GLU A 211 23.16 9.69 15.17
C GLU A 211 21.80 10.22 15.68
N GLU A 212 21.66 11.55 15.79
CA GLU A 212 20.42 12.22 16.16
C GLU A 212 19.30 12.01 15.13
N GLU A 213 19.60 12.04 13.83
CA GLU A 213 18.62 11.74 12.78
C GLU A 213 18.22 10.26 12.79
N ILE A 214 19.17 9.34 12.99
CA ILE A 214 18.89 7.90 13.12
C ILE A 214 17.93 7.66 14.28
N ASP A 215 18.20 8.25 15.44
CA ASP A 215 17.36 8.10 16.62
C ASP A 215 15.95 8.68 16.39
N ASN A 216 15.86 9.88 15.81
CA ASN A 216 14.57 10.51 15.51
C ASN A 216 13.74 9.70 14.50
N PHE A 217 14.37 9.21 13.42
CA PHE A 217 13.69 8.38 12.42
C PHE A 217 13.27 7.02 13.02
N ALA A 218 14.15 6.38 13.80
CA ALA A 218 13.82 5.13 14.46
C ALA A 218 12.67 5.33 15.45
N GLU A 219 12.71 6.38 16.28
CA GLU A 219 11.65 6.70 17.25
C GLU A 219 10.30 6.93 16.57
N HIS A 220 10.26 7.74 15.50
CA HIS A 220 9.02 7.97 14.75
C HIS A 220 8.40 6.67 14.23
N ASN A 221 9.24 5.80 13.65
CA ASN A 221 8.83 4.54 13.07
C ASN A 221 8.41 3.50 14.12
N ILE A 222 9.13 3.45 15.24
CA ILE A 222 8.79 2.63 16.40
C ILE A 222 7.43 3.06 16.96
N ASN A 223 7.20 4.36 17.16
CA ASN A 223 5.93 4.89 17.67
C ASN A 223 4.77 4.55 16.72
N SER A 224 4.96 4.76 15.41
CA SER A 224 3.98 4.37 14.39
C SER A 224 3.66 2.86 14.45
N MET A 225 4.69 2.03 14.66
CA MET A 225 4.49 0.59 14.81
C MET A 225 3.73 0.25 16.10
N ILE A 226 4.10 0.84 17.22
CA ILE A 226 3.47 0.62 18.53
C ILE A 226 1.98 0.96 18.46
N ASP A 227 1.61 2.05 17.80
CA ASP A 227 0.20 2.42 17.59
C ASP A 227 -0.57 1.32 16.84
N LYS A 228 0.01 0.80 15.75
CA LYS A 228 -0.58 -0.30 14.96
C LYS A 228 -0.67 -1.59 15.78
N ILE A 229 0.35 -1.90 16.58
CA ILE A 229 0.32 -3.05 17.49
C ILE A 229 -0.77 -2.87 18.54
N ASN A 230 -0.91 -1.69 19.12
CA ASN A 230 -1.96 -1.41 20.11
C ASN A 230 -3.36 -1.59 19.52
N VAL A 231 -3.58 -1.19 18.26
CA VAL A 231 -4.83 -1.48 17.52
C VAL A 231 -5.04 -3.00 17.40
N LEU A 232 -4.02 -3.75 16.98
CA LEU A 232 -4.10 -5.22 16.88
C LEU A 232 -4.43 -5.87 18.22
N LEU A 233 -3.74 -5.47 19.29
CA LEU A 233 -3.96 -5.97 20.65
C LEU A 233 -5.35 -5.59 21.17
N TYR A 234 -5.85 -4.40 20.82
CA TYR A 234 -7.22 -4.00 21.15
C TYR A 234 -8.26 -4.90 20.48
N LEU A 235 -8.07 -5.23 19.19
CA LEU A 235 -8.94 -6.17 18.49
C LEU A 235 -8.89 -7.57 19.11
N CYS A 236 -7.71 -8.03 19.51
CA CYS A 236 -7.56 -9.32 20.19
C CYS A 236 -8.34 -9.42 21.51
N LYS A 237 -8.55 -8.30 22.23
CA LYS A 237 -9.36 -8.27 23.46
C LYS A 237 -10.84 -8.56 23.22
N ALA A 238 -11.33 -8.42 21.99
CA ALA A 238 -12.72 -8.72 21.66
C ALA A 238 -13.02 -10.24 21.72
N TYR A 239 -11.99 -11.09 21.80
CA TYR A 239 -12.14 -12.54 21.86
C TYR A 239 -12.08 -13.06 23.31
N PRO A 240 -13.14 -13.70 23.82
CA PRO A 240 -13.12 -14.36 25.13
C PRO A 240 -12.08 -15.48 25.16
N ASN A 241 -11.33 -15.55 26.26
CA ASN A 241 -10.25 -16.50 26.50
C ASN A 241 -9.02 -16.36 25.58
N PHE A 242 -8.83 -15.22 24.90
CA PHE A 242 -7.60 -14.97 24.13
C PHE A 242 -6.40 -14.80 25.07
N ASP A 243 -5.38 -15.63 24.86
CA ASP A 243 -4.13 -15.58 25.63
C ASP A 243 -3.25 -14.42 25.12
N MET A 244 -3.52 -13.24 25.69
CA MET A 244 -2.85 -11.98 25.35
C MET A 244 -1.37 -11.98 25.68
N GLU A 245 -0.96 -12.62 26.77
CA GLU A 245 0.44 -12.61 27.21
C GLU A 245 1.31 -13.46 26.27
N THR A 246 0.84 -14.66 25.90
CA THR A 246 1.52 -15.46 24.88
C THR A 246 1.56 -14.72 23.54
N TYR A 247 0.46 -14.06 23.15
CA TYR A 247 0.41 -13.34 21.88
C TYR A 247 1.36 -12.13 21.81
N LYS A 248 1.45 -11.33 22.88
CA LYS A 248 2.42 -10.23 23.00
C LYS A 248 3.86 -10.73 22.82
N ASN A 249 4.19 -11.86 23.44
CA ASN A 249 5.51 -12.48 23.32
C ASN A 249 5.77 -12.96 21.89
N GLU A 250 4.81 -13.65 21.25
CA GLU A 250 4.95 -14.05 19.85
C GLU A 250 5.08 -12.85 18.91
N LEU A 251 4.37 -11.73 19.18
CA LEU A 251 4.43 -10.52 18.37
C LEU A 251 5.78 -9.81 18.50
N LYS A 252 6.36 -9.79 19.70
CA LYS A 252 7.73 -9.32 19.93
C LYS A 252 8.75 -10.13 19.12
N GLU A 253 8.71 -11.44 19.23
CA GLU A 253 9.61 -12.35 18.51
C GLU A 253 9.42 -12.25 16.98
N PHE A 254 8.19 -12.07 16.53
CA PHE A 254 7.87 -11.83 15.13
C PHE A 254 8.51 -10.55 14.58
N VAL A 255 8.39 -9.43 15.30
CA VAL A 255 9.04 -8.16 14.90
C VAL A 255 10.57 -8.28 14.93
N ILE A 256 11.12 -8.87 16.00
CA ILE A 256 12.58 -9.06 16.14
C ILE A 256 13.13 -9.96 15.04
N SER A 257 12.45 -11.05 14.69
CA SER A 257 12.88 -11.95 13.62
C SER A 257 12.84 -11.27 12.25
N PHE A 258 11.86 -10.38 12.00
CA PHE A 258 11.84 -9.57 10.78
C PHE A 258 13.04 -8.61 10.71
N ILE A 259 13.35 -7.92 11.82
CA ILE A 259 14.52 -7.04 11.91
C ILE A 259 15.81 -7.82 11.64
N ASN A 260 15.98 -8.98 12.26
CA ASN A 260 17.16 -9.82 12.07
C ASN A 260 17.31 -10.28 10.61
N LYS A 261 16.20 -10.62 9.95
CA LYS A 261 16.21 -10.98 8.53
C LYS A 261 16.69 -9.81 7.67
N GLN A 262 16.13 -8.62 7.86
CA GLN A 262 16.56 -7.42 7.16
C GLN A 262 18.04 -7.11 7.40
N GLN A 263 18.51 -7.14 8.66
CA GLN A 263 19.93 -6.90 8.99
C GLN A 263 20.86 -7.90 8.29
N LYS A 264 20.45 -9.18 8.21
CA LYS A 264 21.22 -10.19 7.49
C LYS A 264 21.24 -9.89 6.00
N ASP A 265 20.09 -9.59 5.40
CA ASP A 265 19.97 -9.34 3.97
C ASP A 265 20.77 -8.10 3.55
N TYR A 266 20.79 -7.05 4.39
CA TYR A 266 21.62 -5.85 4.20
C TYR A 266 23.13 -6.09 4.33
N ARG A 267 23.55 -7.06 5.14
CA ARG A 267 24.96 -7.45 5.28
C ARG A 267 25.44 -8.32 4.13
N ASP A 268 24.58 -9.21 3.66
CA ASP A 268 24.91 -10.22 2.64
C ASP A 268 24.79 -9.67 1.21
N HIS A 269 23.94 -8.67 0.96
CA HIS A 269 23.73 -8.07 -0.37
C HIS A 269 24.22 -6.62 -0.41
N SER A 270 25.40 -6.39 -1.00
CA SER A 270 25.85 -5.03 -1.31
C SER A 270 25.00 -4.42 -2.42
N LYS A 271 23.99 -3.63 -2.04
CA LYS A 271 23.27 -2.63 -2.87
C LYS A 271 22.33 -3.13 -3.97
N SER A 272 22.05 -4.41 -4.12
CA SER A 272 20.99 -4.84 -5.05
C SER A 272 20.05 -5.85 -4.42
N ILE A 273 18.76 -5.59 -4.59
CA ILE A 273 17.63 -6.49 -4.34
C ILE A 273 17.09 -6.40 -2.90
N ILE A 274 16.28 -5.37 -2.64
CA ILE A 274 14.98 -5.63 -2.01
C ILE A 274 13.92 -4.75 -2.71
N SER A 275 13.66 -5.05 -3.99
CA SER A 275 12.56 -4.44 -4.74
C SER A 275 11.23 -5.03 -4.25
N TYR A 276 10.27 -4.14 -3.99
CA TYR A 276 8.87 -4.40 -3.59
C TYR A 276 8.62 -4.74 -2.11
N ASP A 277 8.31 -3.67 -1.37
CA ASP A 277 7.78 -3.60 0.00
C ASP A 277 6.76 -4.73 0.32
N LYS A 278 5.78 -4.93 -0.57
CA LYS A 278 4.71 -5.92 -0.34
C LYS A 278 5.16 -7.36 -0.52
N GLU A 279 5.95 -7.70 -1.54
CA GLU A 279 6.33 -9.11 -1.80
C GLU A 279 7.29 -9.64 -0.73
N TYR A 280 8.24 -8.80 -0.29
CA TYR A 280 9.19 -9.18 0.76
C TYR A 280 8.50 -9.40 2.12
N ILE A 281 7.61 -8.47 2.50
CA ILE A 281 6.84 -8.57 3.74
C ILE A 281 5.85 -9.76 3.67
N ASN A 282 5.14 -9.93 2.57
CA ASN A 282 4.21 -11.05 2.39
C ASN A 282 4.93 -12.41 2.46
N SER A 283 6.08 -12.54 1.80
CA SER A 283 6.89 -13.77 1.87
C SER A 283 7.34 -14.08 3.30
N PHE A 284 7.67 -13.07 4.10
CA PHE A 284 8.00 -13.26 5.51
C PHE A 284 6.76 -13.65 6.35
N LEU A 285 5.63 -13.00 6.10
CA LEU A 285 4.36 -13.28 6.80
C LEU A 285 3.87 -14.72 6.60
N GLU A 286 3.93 -15.23 5.36
CA GLU A 286 3.50 -16.58 5.01
C GLU A 286 4.26 -17.68 5.78
N GLY A 287 5.52 -17.41 6.15
CA GLY A 287 6.36 -18.33 6.94
C GLY A 287 6.30 -18.13 8.46
N SER A 288 5.53 -17.15 8.95
CA SER A 288 5.59 -16.73 10.36
C SER A 288 4.66 -17.53 11.28
N SER A 289 5.13 -17.84 12.50
CA SER A 289 4.34 -18.56 13.50
C SER A 289 3.17 -17.74 14.03
N ILE A 290 3.29 -16.40 14.06
CA ILE A 290 2.24 -15.52 14.58
C ILE A 290 0.94 -15.61 13.77
N PHE A 291 1.08 -15.83 12.46
CA PHE A 291 -0.04 -16.07 11.58
C PHE A 291 -0.78 -17.36 11.95
N SER A 292 -0.02 -18.43 12.21
CA SER A 292 -0.57 -19.71 12.67
C SER A 292 -1.20 -19.62 14.07
N TYR A 293 -0.70 -18.72 14.92
CA TYR A 293 -1.24 -18.49 16.27
C TYR A 293 -2.62 -17.84 16.21
N LEU A 294 -2.76 -16.75 15.46
CA LEU A 294 -4.06 -16.10 15.22
C LEU A 294 -5.06 -17.08 14.60
N TRP A 295 -4.64 -17.80 13.55
CA TRP A 295 -5.47 -18.82 12.90
C TRP A 295 -5.92 -19.96 13.84
N ARG A 296 -5.07 -20.37 14.78
CA ARG A 296 -5.37 -21.48 15.70
C ARG A 296 -6.21 -21.05 16.90
N LYS A 297 -6.03 -19.82 17.37
CA LYS A 297 -6.64 -19.29 18.60
C LYS A 297 -7.88 -18.44 18.37
N MET A 298 -8.10 -17.98 17.14
CA MET A 298 -9.42 -17.48 16.74
C MET A 298 -10.40 -18.67 16.70
N PRO A 299 -11.58 -18.56 17.35
CA PRO A 299 -12.63 -19.58 17.27
C PRO A 299 -12.88 -20.04 15.82
N LYS A 300 -13.03 -21.35 15.61
CA LYS A 300 -13.20 -21.89 14.24
C LYS A 300 -14.65 -22.11 13.85
N GLU A 301 -15.57 -22.13 14.83
CA GLU A 301 -17.00 -22.35 14.61
C GLU A 301 -17.84 -21.60 15.65
N VAL A 302 -19.00 -21.12 15.20
CA VAL A 302 -20.10 -20.62 16.03
C VAL A 302 -20.69 -21.83 16.77
N GLY A 303 -20.27 -22.04 18.00
CA GLY A 303 -20.64 -23.24 18.75
C GLY A 303 -20.47 -23.10 20.25
N ASP A 304 -20.87 -21.97 20.82
CA ASP A 304 -21.28 -21.93 22.22
C ASP A 304 -22.27 -20.78 22.42
N ASP A 305 -23.41 -21.08 23.04
CA ASP A 305 -24.67 -20.32 23.01
C ASP A 305 -24.66 -18.95 23.72
N ASN A 306 -23.51 -18.30 23.91
CA ASN A 306 -23.47 -16.97 24.53
C ASN A 306 -22.49 -16.03 23.84
N VAL A 307 -23.07 -15.32 22.84
CA VAL A 307 -22.68 -14.00 22.32
C VAL A 307 -21.24 -13.88 21.85
N LEU A 308 -21.02 -14.09 20.55
CA LEU A 308 -19.90 -13.52 19.78
C LEU A 308 -20.29 -13.34 18.30
N PRO A 309 -19.66 -12.38 17.59
CA PRO A 309 -20.10 -11.91 16.28
C PRO A 309 -19.96 -12.95 15.18
N SER A 310 -20.71 -12.77 14.08
CA SER A 310 -20.76 -13.66 12.92
C SER A 310 -19.36 -14.13 12.49
N SER A 311 -19.25 -15.38 12.05
CA SER A 311 -18.06 -16.00 11.46
C SER A 311 -17.31 -15.10 10.45
N SER A 312 -18.01 -14.15 9.85
CA SER A 312 -17.49 -13.13 8.95
C SER A 312 -16.69 -12.03 9.63
N LEU A 313 -17.06 -11.56 10.83
CA LEU A 313 -16.26 -10.64 11.64
C LEU A 313 -14.94 -11.28 12.09
N MET A 314 -14.92 -12.61 12.23
CA MET A 314 -13.71 -13.37 12.48
C MET A 314 -12.81 -13.48 11.25
N PHE A 315 -13.39 -13.72 10.07
CA PHE A 315 -12.65 -13.74 8.81
C PHE A 315 -12.15 -12.34 8.41
N ILE A 316 -12.92 -11.29 8.70
CA ILE A 316 -12.53 -9.89 8.55
C ILE A 316 -11.41 -9.57 9.51
N SER A 317 -11.49 -9.98 10.78
CA SER A 317 -10.40 -9.78 11.74
C SER A 317 -9.15 -10.58 11.39
N TYR A 318 -9.28 -11.72 10.72
CA TYR A 318 -8.17 -12.48 10.17
C TYR A 318 -7.51 -11.77 8.97
N ILE A 319 -8.28 -11.31 7.98
CA ILE A 319 -7.77 -10.50 6.85
C ILE A 319 -7.18 -9.18 7.35
N TYR A 320 -7.83 -8.55 8.32
CA TYR A 320 -7.38 -7.33 8.96
C TYR A 320 -6.13 -7.58 9.79
N SER A 321 -5.97 -8.75 10.42
CA SER A 321 -4.75 -9.11 11.13
C SER A 321 -3.56 -9.31 10.20
N GLN A 322 -3.72 -9.91 9.02
CA GLN A 322 -2.65 -9.96 8.01
C GLN A 322 -2.27 -8.56 7.52
N TYR A 323 -3.28 -7.72 7.26
CA TYR A 323 -3.06 -6.35 6.83
C TYR A 323 -2.39 -5.51 7.91
N ILE A 324 -2.82 -5.62 9.17
CA ILE A 324 -2.18 -4.94 10.30
C ILE A 324 -0.76 -5.47 10.50
N LEU A 325 -0.52 -6.78 10.45
CA LEU A 325 0.82 -7.36 10.58
C LEU A 325 1.75 -6.88 9.46
N SER A 326 1.26 -6.83 8.21
CA SER A 326 2.01 -6.21 7.12
C SER A 326 2.31 -4.74 7.38
N ASN A 327 1.31 -3.97 7.83
CA ASN A 327 1.48 -2.55 8.15
C ASN A 327 2.40 -2.29 9.32
N ILE A 328 2.41 -3.17 10.33
CA ILE A 328 3.36 -3.18 11.42
C ILE A 328 4.75 -3.32 10.81
N LEU A 329 5.01 -4.36 10.03
CA LEU A 329 6.34 -4.58 9.45
C LEU A 329 6.80 -3.45 8.52
N SER A 330 5.89 -2.87 7.73
CA SER A 330 6.20 -1.73 6.85
C SER A 330 6.70 -0.49 7.62
N SER A 331 6.36 -0.32 8.90
CA SER A 331 6.88 0.81 9.70
C SER A 331 8.39 0.72 9.94
N ILE A 332 9.01 -0.45 9.87
CA ILE A 332 10.47 -0.65 10.08
C ILE A 332 11.12 -1.36 8.90
N TYR A 333 10.45 -1.36 7.76
CA TYR A 333 11.02 -1.84 6.51
C TYR A 333 11.67 -0.66 5.81
N TYR A 334 12.94 -0.46 6.10
CA TYR A 334 13.74 0.58 5.45
C TYR A 334 14.06 0.09 4.04
N THR A 335 13.92 0.95 3.02
CA THR A 335 14.24 0.63 1.62
C THR A 335 15.23 1.64 1.04
N GLU A 336 15.32 1.73 -0.30
CA GLU A 336 16.26 2.48 -1.15
C GLU A 336 16.49 3.98 -0.81
N GLU A 337 15.80 4.52 0.20
CA GLU A 337 15.96 5.88 0.77
C GLU A 337 17.19 6.01 1.67
N PHE A 338 17.67 4.91 2.26
CA PHE A 338 18.81 4.90 3.18
C PHE A 338 19.94 4.03 2.63
N ASN A 339 21.19 4.39 2.95
CA ASN A 339 22.32 3.52 2.65
C ASN A 339 22.31 2.29 3.60
N GLY A 340 22.97 1.19 3.24
CA GLY A 340 22.94 -0.04 4.03
C GLY A 340 23.45 0.10 5.47
N ASN A 341 24.37 1.04 5.75
CA ASN A 341 24.85 1.30 7.11
C ASN A 341 23.78 2.04 7.93
N ASP A 342 23.08 3.01 7.32
CA ASP A 342 21.98 3.72 7.95
C ASP A 342 20.80 2.78 8.22
N CYS A 343 20.48 1.88 7.27
CA CYS A 343 19.49 0.81 7.49
C CYS A 343 19.88 -0.09 8.68
N ASP A 344 21.13 -0.58 8.74
CA ASP A 344 21.59 -1.42 9.87
C ASP A 344 21.55 -0.65 11.19
N ALA A 345 21.87 0.65 11.20
CA ALA A 345 21.80 1.50 12.38
C ALA A 345 20.36 1.74 12.85
N LEU A 346 19.44 2.09 11.95
CA LEU A 346 18.00 2.21 12.24
C LEU A 346 17.45 0.91 12.82
N LEU A 347 17.75 -0.22 12.17
CA LEU A 347 17.33 -1.55 12.61
C LEU A 347 17.93 -1.93 13.98
N LYS A 348 19.14 -1.49 14.32
CA LYS A 348 19.73 -1.69 15.65
C LYS A 348 18.97 -0.94 16.74
N VAL A 349 18.61 0.32 16.48
CA VAL A 349 17.81 1.12 17.43
C VAL A 349 16.44 0.49 17.63
N SER A 350 15.74 0.15 16.54
CA SER A 350 14.45 -0.55 16.62
C SER A 350 14.54 -1.88 17.35
N LYS A 351 15.55 -2.70 17.04
CA LYS A 351 15.75 -4.00 17.71
C LYS A 351 15.93 -3.83 19.21
N LYS A 352 16.83 -2.93 19.63
CA LYS A 352 17.08 -2.66 21.04
C LYS A 352 15.79 -2.24 21.75
N HIS A 353 15.00 -1.36 21.14
CA HIS A 353 13.71 -0.95 21.69
C HIS A 353 12.78 -2.15 21.92
N PHE A 354 12.55 -2.99 20.90
CA PHE A 354 11.66 -4.14 21.05
C PHE A 354 12.21 -5.20 22.01
N GLU A 355 13.53 -5.37 22.11
CA GLU A 355 14.18 -6.25 23.09
C GLU A 355 13.94 -5.77 24.54
N GLU A 356 14.04 -4.46 24.78
CA GLU A 356 13.84 -3.83 26.09
C GLU A 356 12.35 -3.60 26.44
N MET A 357 11.47 -3.61 25.44
CA MET A 357 10.05 -3.32 25.63
C MET A 357 9.36 -4.38 26.49
N VAL A 358 8.63 -3.89 27.50
CA VAL A 358 7.75 -4.66 28.38
C VAL A 358 6.31 -4.26 28.05
N TRP A 359 5.50 -5.25 27.65
CA TRP A 359 4.17 -5.07 27.07
C TRP A 359 3.01 -4.90 28.05
#